data_AF-A0A1W1X2E6-F1
#
_entry.id   AF-A0A1W1X2E6-F1
#
_cell.length_a   1.000
_cell.length_b   1.000
_cell.length_c   1.000
_cell.angle_alpha   90.00
_cell.angle_beta   90.00
_cell.angle_gamma   90.00
#
_symmetry.space_group_name_H-M   'P 1'
#
loop_
_entity.id
_entity.type
_entity.pdbx_description
1 polymer ?
#
loop_
_entity_poly.entity_id
_entity_poly.type
_entity_poly.pdbx_seq_one_letter_code
_entity_poly.pdbx_strand_id
1 'polypeptide(L)' 'MKMQEVRIKAKALGINSFGKKKVDLIREIQRAEGNFDCFGRAQGYCDQWDCCFRDACLAPPASKARKTRGASRKA' A
#
# COMPACT_ATOMS: atom_id res chain seq x y z
N MET A 1 1.19 -1.01 8.12
CA MET A 1 2.30 -1.92 7.77
C MET A 1 3.47 -1.18 7.10
N LYS A 2 4.69 -1.32 7.62
CA LYS A 2 5.94 -0.72 7.05
C LYS A 2 6.58 -1.64 5.98
N MET A 3 7.47 -1.11 5.15
CA MET A 3 8.09 -1.88 4.04
C MET A 3 8.86 -3.13 4.52
N GLN A 4 9.51 -3.03 5.68
CA GLN A 4 10.25 -4.15 6.28
C GLN A 4 9.32 -5.33 6.56
N GLU A 5 8.16 -5.07 7.16
CA GLU A 5 7.15 -6.10 7.45
C GLU A 5 6.63 -6.74 6.14
N VAL A 6 6.43 -5.95 5.08
CA VAL A 6 6.00 -6.47 3.77
C VAL A 6 7.03 -7.46 3.22
N ARG A 7 8.34 -7.16 3.35
CA ARG A 7 9.40 -8.07 2.91
C ARG A 7 9.42 -9.36 3.72
N ILE A 8 9.16 -9.30 5.03
CA ILE A 8 9.09 -10.49 5.88
C ILE A 8 7.93 -11.39 5.43
N LYS A 9 6.75 -10.81 5.19
CA LYS A 9 5.60 -11.57 4.66
C LYS A 9 5.85 -12.16 3.28
N ALA A 10 6.42 -11.37 2.36
CA ALA A 10 6.81 -11.87 1.04
C ALA A 10 7.74 -13.07 1.15
N LYS A 11 8.75 -12.99 2.03
CA LYS A 11 9.70 -14.09 2.26
C LYS A 11 9.01 -15.35 2.82
N ALA A 12 8.06 -15.19 3.74
CA ALA A 12 7.31 -16.31 4.31
C ALA A 12 6.46 -17.05 3.26
N LEU A 13 6.03 -16.35 2.20
CA LEU A 13 5.26 -16.90 1.08
C LEU A 13 6.13 -17.29 -0.13
N GLY A 14 7.47 -17.21 -0.01
CA GLY A 14 8.38 -17.52 -1.12
C GLY A 14 8.43 -16.47 -2.24
N ILE A 15 7.90 -15.26 -2.00
CA ILE A 15 7.84 -14.18 -2.99
C ILE A 15 9.15 -13.37 -2.97
N ASN A 16 9.77 -13.19 -4.15
CA ASN A 16 10.94 -12.33 -4.28
C ASN A 16 10.54 -10.84 -4.16
N SER A 17 11.18 -10.13 -3.22
CA SER A 17 10.96 -8.70 -2.95
C SER A 17 12.00 -7.77 -3.59
N PHE A 18 13.05 -8.31 -4.20
CA PHE A 18 14.12 -7.53 -4.81
C PHE A 18 13.61 -6.73 -6.02
N GLY A 19 13.92 -5.43 -6.08
CA GLY A 19 13.52 -4.54 -7.18
C GLY A 19 12.03 -4.16 -7.24
N LYS A 20 11.16 -4.73 -6.38
CA LYS A 20 9.71 -4.47 -6.41
C LYS A 20 9.34 -3.26 -5.56
N LYS A 21 8.38 -2.46 -6.07
CA LYS A 21 7.77 -1.39 -5.27
C LYS A 21 6.89 -2.01 -4.18
N LYS A 22 6.69 -1.28 -3.08
CA LYS A 22 5.82 -1.71 -1.97
C LYS A 22 4.44 -2.16 -2.46
N VAL A 23 3.84 -1.38 -3.36
CA VAL A 23 2.49 -1.65 -3.91
C VAL A 23 2.45 -2.99 -4.63
N ASP A 24 3.41 -3.22 -5.53
CA ASP A 24 3.47 -4.45 -6.32
C ASP A 24 3.71 -5.67 -5.45
N LEU A 25 4.60 -5.54 -4.46
CA LEU A 25 4.89 -6.62 -3.53
C LEU A 25 3.69 -6.98 -2.66
N ILE A 26 2.95 -5.98 -2.17
CA ILE A 26 1.72 -6.22 -1.39
C ILE A 26 0.68 -6.94 -2.24
N ARG A 27 0.47 -6.50 -3.49
CA ARG A 27 -0.48 -7.11 -4.42
C ARG A 27 -0.15 -8.58 -4.70
N GLU A 28 1.13 -8.90 -4.79
CA GLU A 28 1.59 -10.27 -4.97
C GLU A 28 1.36 -11.13 -3.73
N ILE A 29 1.60 -10.58 -2.53
CA ILE A 29 1.26 -11.23 -1.26
C ILE A 29 -0.26 -11.48 -1.19
N GLN A 30 -1.09 -10.50 -1.54
CA GLN A 30 -2.54 -10.68 -1.54
C GLN A 30 -2.95 -11.87 -2.41
N ARG A 31 -2.44 -11.95 -3.65
CA ARG A 31 -2.73 -13.11 -4.53
C ARG A 31 -2.25 -14.44 -3.96
N ALA A 32 -1.07 -14.46 -3.34
CA ALA A 32 -0.55 -15.67 -2.70
C ALA A 32 -1.36 -16.08 -1.46
N GLU A 33 -1.97 -15.14 -0.75
CA GLU A 33 -2.90 -15.39 0.35
C GLU A 33 -4.32 -15.76 -0.14
N GLY A 34 -4.60 -15.76 -1.45
CA GLY A 34 -5.93 -15.99 -2.03
C GLY A 34 -6.85 -14.76 -2.03
N ASN A 35 -6.29 -13.60 -1.69
CA ASN A 35 -6.96 -12.30 -1.64
C ASN A 35 -6.89 -11.58 -3.00
N PHE A 36 -7.84 -10.68 -3.27
CA PHE A 36 -7.79 -9.75 -4.40
C PHE A 36 -6.67 -8.73 -4.21
N ASP A 37 -5.97 -8.39 -5.30
CA ASP A 37 -4.83 -7.47 -5.32
C ASP A 37 -5.25 -5.97 -5.28
N CYS A 38 -6.15 -5.66 -4.34
CA CYS A 38 -6.82 -4.37 -4.22
C CYS A 38 -5.95 -3.26 -3.61
N PHE A 39 -4.73 -3.55 -3.13
CA PHE A 39 -3.90 -2.56 -2.47
C PHE A 39 -3.62 -1.33 -3.36
N GLY A 40 -3.94 -0.14 -2.85
CA GLY A 40 -3.83 1.14 -3.57
C GLY A 40 -4.87 1.33 -4.69
N ARG A 41 -5.87 0.45 -4.80
CA ARG A 41 -7.00 0.56 -5.75
C ARG A 41 -8.36 0.63 -5.04
N ALA A 42 -8.48 0.05 -3.84
CA ALA A 42 -9.71 0.08 -3.07
C ALA A 42 -10.13 1.52 -2.75
N GLN A 43 -11.39 1.86 -3.05
CA GLN A 43 -11.99 3.16 -2.77
C GLN A 43 -12.86 3.07 -1.53
N GLY A 44 -12.29 3.32 -0.36
CA GLY A 44 -13.02 3.52 0.91
C GLY A 44 -13.68 2.28 1.51
N TYR A 45 -13.80 1.16 0.79
CA TYR A 45 -14.40 -0.08 1.27
C TYR A 45 -13.56 -1.31 0.89
N CYS A 46 -13.47 -2.27 1.82
CA CYS A 46 -12.80 -3.55 1.63
C CYS A 46 -13.48 -4.61 2.51
N ASP A 47 -13.98 -5.66 1.88
CA ASP A 47 -14.67 -6.83 2.45
C ASP A 47 -13.75 -8.01 2.76
N GLN A 48 -12.46 -7.91 2.43
CA GLN A 48 -11.46 -8.92 2.75
C GLN A 48 -10.97 -8.76 4.18
N TRP A 49 -11.76 -9.24 5.13
CA TRP A 49 -11.49 -9.10 6.58
C TRP A 49 -10.18 -9.78 7.02
N ASP A 50 -9.80 -10.88 6.37
CA ASP A 50 -8.57 -11.62 6.65
C ASP A 50 -7.33 -11.03 5.96
N CYS A 51 -7.50 -9.97 5.15
CA CYS A 51 -6.38 -9.31 4.49
C CYS A 51 -5.55 -8.53 5.49
N CYS A 52 -4.31 -8.94 5.66
CA CYS A 52 -3.37 -8.30 6.57
C CYS A 52 -2.96 -6.86 6.20
N PHE A 53 -3.33 -6.41 5.00
CA PHE A 53 -3.09 -5.05 4.52
C PHE A 53 -4.33 -4.15 4.62
N ARG A 54 -5.47 -4.67 5.09
CA ARG A 54 -6.74 -3.97 5.15
C ARG A 54 -6.63 -2.61 5.83
N ASP A 55 -5.99 -2.54 6.99
CA ASP A 55 -5.78 -1.28 7.72
C ASP A 55 -4.93 -0.29 6.93
N ALA A 56 -3.93 -0.79 6.18
CA ALA A 56 -3.10 0.07 5.34
C ALA A 56 -3.84 0.56 4.09
N CYS A 57 -4.84 -0.18 3.60
CA CYS A 57 -5.72 0.24 2.51
C CYS A 57 -6.74 1.29 2.96
N LEU A 58 -7.30 1.14 4.16
CA LEU A 58 -8.36 1.99 4.68
C LEU A 58 -7.83 3.18 5.50
N ALA A 59 -6.54 3.18 5.84
CA ALA A 59 -5.92 4.32 6.50
C ALA A 59 -6.13 5.59 5.66
N PRO A 60 -6.67 6.66 6.25
CA PRO A 60 -6.76 7.93 5.54
C PRO A 60 -5.36 8.34 5.07
N PRO A 61 -5.23 8.95 3.88
CA PRO A 61 -3.93 9.41 3.41
C PRO A 61 -3.37 10.34 4.47
N ALA A 62 -2.25 9.93 5.10
CA ALA A 62 -1.60 10.72 6.14
C ALA A 62 -1.50 12.15 5.62
N SER A 63 -2.23 13.06 6.26
CA SER A 63 -2.45 14.43 5.82
C SER A 63 -1.11 15.15 5.71
N LYS A 64 -0.45 15.02 4.56
CA LYS A 64 0.67 15.89 4.21
C LYS A 64 0.02 17.22 3.91
N ALA A 65 0.03 18.12 4.88
CA ALA A 65 -0.27 19.52 4.68
C ALA A 65 0.44 19.96 3.40
N ARG A 66 -0.33 20.17 2.34
CA ARG A 66 0.14 20.63 1.05
C ARG A 66 0.65 22.04 1.28
N LYS A 67 1.96 22.19 1.56
CA LYS A 67 2.62 23.51 1.49
C LYS A 67 2.47 23.97 0.05
N THR A 68 1.47 24.81 -0.19
CA THR A 68 1.31 25.55 -1.43
C THR A 68 2.57 26.40 -1.58
N ARG A 69 3.46 26.01 -2.50
CA ARG A 69 4.49 26.92 -3.01
C ARG A 69 3.73 28.04 -3.71
N GLY A 70 3.56 29.16 -3.02
CA GLY A 70 3.01 30.38 -3.59
C GLY A 70 3.87 30.78 -4.78
N ALA A 71 3.32 30.63 -5.99
CA ALA A 71 3.82 31.31 -7.17
C ALA A 71 3.34 32.76 -7.07
N SER A 72 4.18 33.64 -6.53
CA SER A 72 3.99 35.08 -6.70
C SER A 72 4.19 35.41 -8.18
N ARG A 73 3.09 35.54 -8.91
CA ARG A 73 3.05 36.21 -10.21
C ARG A 73 2.93 37.72 -9.96
N LYS A 74 3.83 38.48 -10.60
CA LYS A 74 3.69 39.85 -11.14
C LYS A 74 3.20 40.99 -10.22
N ALA A 75 3.99 42.06 -10.16
CA ALA A 75 3.72 43.31 -10.89
C ALA A 75 5.06 43.92 -11.32
#